data_AF-A0A6G4WN03-F1
#
_entry.id   AF-A0A6G4WN03-F1
#
_cell.length_a   1.000
_cell.length_b   1.000
_cell.length_c   1.000
_cell.angle_alpha   90.00
_cell.angle_beta   90.00
_cell.angle_gamma   90.00
#
_symmetry.space_group_name_H-M   'P 1'
#
loop_
_entity.id
_entity.type
_entity.pdbx_description
1 polymer ?
#
loop_
_entity_poly.entity_id
_entity_poly.type
_entity_poly.pdbx_seq_one_letter_code
_entity_poly.pdbx_strand_id
1 'polypeptide(L)' 'GLPRFIRDDVVSSLCLAILEGEINVNDMAAQAKVYLRAYNREYDTFQTVSLDKFTPGTKTTYLDALVA' A
#
# COMPACT_ATOMS: atom_id res chain seq x y z
N GLY A 1 -8.68 -6.22 -4.41
CA GLY A 1 -7.35 -6.87 -4.40
C GLY A 1 -6.28 -5.81 -4.31
N LEU A 2 -5.14 -6.10 -3.68
CA LEU A 2 -4.04 -5.14 -3.56
C LEU A 2 -3.48 -4.75 -4.95
N PRO A 3 -3.15 -3.47 -5.22
CA PRO A 3 -2.46 -3.05 -6.44
C PRO A 3 -1.17 -3.85 -6.69
N ARG A 4 -0.82 -4.04 -7.96
CA ARG A 4 0.33 -4.88 -8.34
C ARG A 4 1.66 -4.34 -7.81
N PHE A 5 1.90 -3.03 -7.96
CA PHE A 5 3.14 -2.40 -7.50
C PHE A 5 3.39 -2.59 -6.00
N ILE A 6 2.36 -2.38 -5.17
CA ILE A 6 2.45 -2.61 -3.71
C ILE A 6 2.79 -4.07 -3.41
N ARG A 7 2.20 -5.00 -4.15
CA ARG A 7 2.43 -6.43 -3.95
C ARG A 7 3.87 -6.81 -4.31
N ASP A 8 4.37 -6.29 -5.42
CA ASP A 8 5.74 -6.54 -5.90
C ASP A 8 6.76 -5.97 -4.89
N ASP A 9 6.53 -4.78 -4.36
CA ASP A 9 7.39 -4.16 -3.33
C ASP A 9 7.40 -4.97 -2.02
N VAL A 10 6.21 -5.34 -1.52
CA VAL A 10 6.10 -6.11 -0.27
C VAL A 10 6.74 -7.50 -0.41
N VAL A 11 6.58 -8.15 -1.56
CA VAL A 11 7.21 -9.45 -1.83
C VAL A 11 8.73 -9.31 -1.92
N SER A 12 9.24 -8.27 -2.58
CA SER A 12 10.68 -7.98 -2.65
C SER A 12 11.29 -7.83 -1.26
N SER A 13 10.66 -7.03 -0.39
CA SER A 13 11.12 -6.85 0.99
C SER A 13 11.08 -8.14 1.82
N LEU A 14 10.08 -8.99 1.60
CA LEU A 14 10.02 -10.31 2.25
C LEU A 14 11.12 -11.26 1.75
N CYS A 15 11.39 -11.27 0.45
CA CYS A 15 12.46 -12.07 -0.12
C CYS A 15 13.83 -11.65 0.43
N LEU A 16 14.08 -10.34 0.56
CA LEU A 16 15.31 -9.82 1.14
C LEU A 16 15.50 -10.30 2.59
N ALA A 17 14.48 -10.15 3.42
CA ALA A 17 14.57 -10.55 4.82
C ALA A 17 14.71 -12.08 5.00
N ILE A 18 14.22 -12.89 4.05
CA ILE A 18 14.51 -14.34 4.03
C ILE A 18 15.98 -14.59 3.67
N LEU A 19 16.53 -13.89 2.69
CA LEU A 19 17.93 -14.02 2.28
C LEU A 19 18.90 -13.57 3.37
N GLU A 20 18.51 -12.57 4.16
CA GLU A 20 19.27 -12.08 5.33
C GLU A 20 19.13 -13.00 6.56
N GLY A 21 18.25 -14.00 6.50
CA GLY A 21 18.01 -14.95 7.59
C GLY A 21 17.13 -14.40 8.72
N GLU A 22 16.50 -13.24 8.52
CA GLU A 22 15.58 -12.63 9.49
C GLU A 22 14.23 -13.34 9.53
N ILE A 23 13.83 -13.95 8.42
CA ILE A 23 12.59 -14.73 8.31
C ILE A 23 12.87 -16.12 7.75
N ASN A 24 12.22 -17.14 8.33
CA ASN A 24 12.14 -18.44 7.70
C ASN A 24 11.13 -18.40 6.54
N VAL A 25 11.48 -19.01 5.40
CA VAL A 25 10.58 -19.11 4.23
C VAL A 25 9.23 -19.77 4.56
N ASN A 26 9.21 -20.68 5.54
CA ASN A 26 7.98 -21.35 5.98
C ASN A 26 7.01 -20.39 6.70
N ASP A 27 7.53 -19.30 7.27
CA ASP A 27 6.75 -18.29 8.01
C ASP A 27 6.35 -17.09 7.14
N MET A 28 6.70 -17.11 5.85
CA MET A 28 6.49 -16.01 4.90
C MET A 28 5.03 -15.52 4.88
N ALA A 29 4.07 -16.45 4.85
CA ALA A 29 2.65 -16.11 4.80
C ALA A 29 2.15 -15.44 6.10
N ALA A 30 2.69 -15.83 7.25
CA ALA A 30 2.36 -15.22 8.53
C ALA A 30 2.95 -13.80 8.64
N GLN A 31 4.15 -13.61 8.08
CA GLN A 31 4.89 -12.35 8.13
C GLN A 31 4.47 -11.34 7.06
N ALA A 32 3.83 -11.78 5.97
CA ALA A 32 3.31 -10.90 4.91
C ALA A 32 2.50 -9.70 5.43
N LYS A 33 1.71 -9.88 6.50
CA LYS A 33 0.93 -8.80 7.12
C LYS A 33 1.80 -7.73 7.79
N VAL A 34 2.96 -8.11 8.33
CA VAL A 34 3.89 -7.19 8.99
C VAL A 34 4.56 -6.29 7.94
N TYR A 35 5.05 -6.88 6.85
CA TYR A 35 5.67 -6.13 5.75
C TYR A 35 4.65 -5.26 5.01
N LEU A 36 3.41 -5.73 4.83
CA LEU A 36 2.35 -4.90 4.28
C LEU A 36 2.02 -3.70 5.18
N ARG A 37 2.04 -3.88 6.51
CA ARG A 37 1.86 -2.78 7.46
C ARG A 37 3.04 -1.81 7.45
N ALA A 38 4.26 -2.32 7.34
CA ALA A 38 5.47 -1.50 7.22
C ALA A 38 5.43 -0.64 5.95
N TYR A 39 5.10 -1.25 4.81
CA TYR A 39 4.90 -0.54 3.55
C TYR A 39 3.83 0.53 3.69
N ASN A 40 2.64 0.19 4.21
CA ASN A 40 1.58 1.17 4.40
C ASN A 40 1.99 2.31 5.33
N ARG A 41 2.83 2.07 6.35
CA ARG A 41 3.32 3.13 7.24
C ARG A 41 4.29 4.08 6.55
N GLU A 42 5.13 3.55 5.66
CA GLU A 42 6.10 4.32 4.89
C GLU A 42 5.41 5.16 3.79
N TYR A 43 4.33 4.63 3.23
CA TYR A 43 3.57 5.25 2.13
C TYR A 43 2.18 5.78 2.54
N ASP A 44 1.89 5.90 3.86
CA ASP A 44 0.59 6.35 4.41
C ASP A 44 0.23 7.79 4.04
N THR A 45 1.14 8.50 3.37
CA THR A 45 0.93 9.82 2.78
C THR A 45 0.01 9.77 1.55
N PHE A 46 -0.15 8.62 0.90
CA PHE A 46 -0.94 8.50 -0.34
C PHE A 46 -2.22 7.70 -0.12
N GLN A 47 -3.28 8.39 0.31
CA GLN A 47 -4.63 7.82 0.22
C GLN A 47 -5.07 7.76 -1.24
N THR A 48 -5.29 6.55 -1.75
CA THR A 48 -5.97 6.37 -3.04
C THR A 48 -7.44 6.75 -2.89
N VAL A 49 -7.82 7.94 -3.39
CA VAL A 49 -9.21 8.40 -3.48
C VAL A 49 -9.68 8.35 -4.93
N SER A 50 -10.93 7.92 -5.14
CA SER A 50 -11.56 8.03 -6.46
C SER A 50 -11.72 9.50 -6.82
N LEU A 51 -11.44 9.86 -8.08
CA LEU A 51 -11.66 11.22 -8.59
C LEU A 51 -13.15 11.59 -8.60
N ASP A 52 -14.03 10.58 -8.74
CA ASP A 52 -15.48 10.76 -8.68
C ASP A 52 -16.01 10.90 -7.24
N LYS A 53 -15.16 10.72 -6.22
CA LYS A 53 -15.56 10.87 -4.82
C LYS A 53 -15.76 12.36 -4.50
N PHE A 54 -16.78 12.67 -3.70
CA PHE A 54 -16.96 14.02 -3.18
C PHE A 54 -15.82 14.41 -2.23
N THR A 55 -15.33 15.64 -2.38
CA THR A 55 -14.40 16.25 -1.42
C THR A 55 -15.08 16.44 -0.06
N PRO A 56 -14.36 16.27 1.07
CA PRO A 56 -14.95 16.40 2.40
C PRO A 56 -15.65 17.76 2.58
N GLY A 57 -16.91 17.75 3.03
CA GLY A 57 -17.66 18.97 3.33
C GLY A 57 -18.18 19.76 2.13
N THR A 58 -18.08 19.22 0.91
CA THR A 58 -18.50 19.90 -0.33
C THR A 58 -19.31 18.95 -1.23
N LYS A 59 -20.02 19.51 -2.22
CA LYS A 59 -20.76 18.76 -3.26
C LYS A 59 -19.95 18.60 -4.56
N THR A 60 -18.68 18.98 -4.55
CA THR A 60 -17.76 18.88 -5.69
C THR A 60 -17.01 17.56 -5.64
N THR A 61 -16.72 16.98 -6.80
CA THR A 61 -15.85 15.82 -6.90
C THR A 61 -14.37 16.24 -6.83
N TYR A 62 -13.47 15.31 -6.53
CA TYR A 62 -12.03 15.57 -6.67
C TYR A 62 -11.65 15.91 -8.11
N LEU A 63 -12.40 15.42 -9.11
CA LEU A 63 -12.22 15.78 -10.51
C LEU A 63 -12.55 17.26 -10.76
N ASP A 64 -13.69 17.73 -10.25
CA ASP A 64 -14.11 19.14 -10.40
C ASP A 64 -13.10 20.10 -9.80
N ALA A 65 -12.48 19.73 -8.67
CA ALA A 65 -11.48 20.54 -7.99
C ALA A 65 -10.14 20.64 -8.74
N LEU A 66 -9.84 19.73 -9.66
CA LEU A 66 -8.59 19.70 -10.44
C LEU A 66 -8.71 20.41 -11.80
N VAL A 67 -9.93 20.59 -12.29
CA VAL A 67 -10.23 21.24 -13.57
C VAL A 67 -10.42 22.76 -13.41
N ALA A 68 -10.64 23.23 -12.17
CA ALA A 68 -10.75 24.64 -11.81
C ALA A 68 -9.38 25.34 -11.70
#